data_AF-A0A429DSQ9-F1
#
_entry.id   AF-A0A429DSQ9-F1
#
_cell.length_a   1.000
_cell.length_b   1.000
_cell.length_c   1.000
_cell.angle_alpha   90.00
_cell.angle_beta   90.00
_cell.angle_gamma   90.00
#
_symmetry.space_group_name_H-M   'P 1'
#
loop_
_entity.id
_entity.type
_entity.pdbx_description
1 polymer ?
#
loop_
_entity_poly.entity_id
_entity_poly.type
_entity_poly.pdbx_seq_one_letter_code
_entity_poly.pdbx_strand_id
1 'polypeptide(L)'
;MLVIRSRVLTSSGLWLADESTERPPSPLSLVRRALANWWPLPDTSEVSASTRNANTPDEVRLLAREVRDKLVAVVIDANAYGAIGPDLERLGSLASALAKIDLQTWLPEPVVWEWAEHLASEWVAARNEAKKRLSHLSRAGLSAMAIQPEYKDRQAVIDEFIAALSRTPHVRIINLSGASAVEGLKDQILQRPPAKTKSDPKVKTGGSDSAWLRDVIKEAGSPNHLMFLSSDADIKQAWNTWGHGEPLMHTPTTIRAALFEDEPASLGDQWLVARYLSGRLPLDLDDQTQKEPGGHLVSTTPGLLDTLDLDWEEHGLTGGRLTRLTALAGLGNVLQEAAERYDPGNIPKSRKLRATVFFIADAETTDVFQFGEDEPVTESTASHTGLLTRTTLVFEVQDGKIISVHPDSETATFTASQYGDNWDAMEDVNDALTSVPGINLPHDWGAWKRNGEDTITVDGINHPPIEIQWQYNDYGGFTMLIGDEEAEVTCQYDDEAWVGGKEGFYMEPPYAVTVETPHLMGYGAWVLSAWVFKRLLSGDR
;
A
#
# COMPACT_ATOMS: atom_id res chain seq x y z
N MET A 1 -33.17 34.36 -21.15
CA MET A 1 -33.27 35.82 -21.33
C MET A 1 -31.90 36.40 -21.05
N LEU A 2 -31.25 36.89 -22.10
CA LEU A 2 -29.84 37.30 -22.19
C LEU A 2 -29.60 38.62 -21.44
N VAL A 3 -28.54 38.73 -20.65
CA VAL A 3 -27.85 40.02 -20.39
C VAL A 3 -26.35 39.79 -20.40
N ILE A 4 -25.74 40.17 -21.52
CA ILE A 4 -24.30 40.34 -21.71
C ILE A 4 -23.90 41.69 -21.08
N ARG A 5 -22.84 41.71 -20.27
CA ARG A 5 -22.06 42.93 -20.01
C ARG A 5 -20.57 42.65 -20.15
N SER A 6 -20.01 43.13 -21.26
CA SER A 6 -18.58 43.26 -21.48
C SER A 6 -17.99 44.35 -20.59
N ARG A 7 -16.81 44.09 -20.01
CA ARG A 7 -15.84 45.15 -19.71
C ARG A 7 -14.46 44.71 -20.15
N VAL A 8 -13.98 45.40 -21.18
CA VAL A 8 -12.58 45.46 -21.59
C VAL A 8 -11.85 46.35 -20.58
N LEU A 9 -10.80 45.84 -19.94
CA LEU A 9 -9.75 46.65 -19.34
C LEU A 9 -8.40 46.02 -19.67
N THR A 10 -7.63 46.74 -20.48
CA THR A 10 -6.21 46.55 -20.70
C THR A 10 -5.44 47.09 -19.48
N SER A 11 -4.46 46.33 -18.98
CA SER A 11 -3.13 46.83 -18.64
C SER A 11 -2.27 45.72 -18.06
N SER A 12 -1.17 45.48 -18.76
CA SER A 12 0.04 44.79 -18.31
C SER A 12 0.61 45.44 -17.04
N GLY A 13 0.79 44.64 -16.01
CA GLY A 13 1.49 45.02 -14.78
C GLY A 13 2.17 43.79 -14.19
N LEU A 14 3.40 43.54 -14.63
CA LEU A 14 4.32 42.55 -14.05
C LEU A 14 4.75 43.07 -12.67
N TRP A 15 4.39 42.37 -11.60
CA TRP A 15 4.89 42.65 -10.24
C TRP A 15 5.61 41.40 -9.73
N LEU A 16 6.94 41.51 -9.63
CA LEU A 16 7.76 40.63 -8.82
C LEU A 16 7.48 40.96 -7.35
N ALA A 17 6.81 40.05 -6.65
CA ALA A 17 6.70 40.09 -5.20
C ALA A 17 7.93 39.37 -4.61
N ASP A 18 8.68 40.12 -3.82
CA ASP A 18 9.75 39.62 -2.94
C ASP A 18 9.09 39.05 -1.67
N GLU A 19 9.04 37.72 -1.54
CA GLU A 19 8.53 37.02 -0.35
C GLU A 19 9.71 36.41 0.43
N SER A 20 10.11 37.09 1.51
CA SER A 20 10.89 36.50 2.61
C SER A 20 10.10 36.64 3.92
N THR A 21 9.04 35.86 4.05
CA THR A 21 8.41 35.58 5.34
C THR A 21 8.09 34.09 5.43
N GLU A 22 8.82 33.41 6.32
CA GLU A 22 8.60 31.99 6.65
C GLU A 22 7.15 31.81 7.14
N ARG A 23 6.30 31.24 6.29
CA ARG A 23 4.95 30.80 6.67
C ARG A 23 5.05 29.49 7.47
N PRO A 24 4.20 29.29 8.50
CA PRO A 24 4.10 28.00 9.16
C PRO A 24 3.56 26.93 8.18
N PRO A 25 3.99 25.66 8.32
CA PRO A 25 3.57 24.57 7.46
C PRO A 25 2.04 24.38 7.48
N SER A 26 1.44 24.18 6.30
CA SER A 26 0.01 23.90 6.16
C SER A 26 -0.36 22.53 6.76
N PRO A 27 -1.62 22.30 7.17
CA PRO A 27 -2.09 20.99 7.63
C PRO A 27 -1.84 19.85 6.61
N LEU A 28 -1.82 20.16 5.31
CA LEU A 28 -1.50 19.21 4.24
C LEU A 28 0.00 18.87 4.17
N SER A 29 0.90 19.81 4.52
CA SER A 29 2.33 19.50 4.66
C SER A 29 2.63 18.58 5.86
N LEU A 30 1.75 18.53 6.87
CA LEU A 30 1.81 17.55 7.96
C LEU A 30 1.33 16.16 7.52
N VAL A 31 0.34 16.09 6.62
CA VAL A 31 -0.07 14.83 5.96
C VAL A 31 1.03 14.34 5.00
N ARG A 32 1.69 15.24 4.25
CA ARG A 32 2.88 14.90 3.46
C ARG A 32 4.08 14.47 4.32
N ARG A 33 4.32 15.09 5.48
CA ARG A 33 5.30 14.56 6.45
C ARG A 33 4.90 13.17 6.94
N ALA A 34 3.61 12.87 7.09
CA ALA A 34 3.15 11.53 7.41
C ALA A 34 3.37 10.53 6.25
N LEU A 35 3.24 10.95 4.98
CA LEU A 35 3.53 10.14 3.79
C LEU A 35 5.04 9.97 3.53
N ALA A 36 5.85 11.01 3.75
CA ALA A 36 7.31 10.95 3.69
C ALA A 36 7.90 10.11 4.84
N ASN A 37 7.25 10.07 6.01
CA ASN A 37 7.60 9.15 7.10
C ASN A 37 7.30 7.67 6.76
N TRP A 38 6.56 7.39 5.69
CA TRP A 38 6.40 6.03 5.14
C TRP A 38 7.47 5.70 4.08
N TRP A 39 8.37 6.65 3.78
CA TRP A 39 9.39 6.56 2.74
C TRP A 39 10.70 7.27 3.13
N PRO A 40 11.61 6.66 3.88
CA PRO A 40 12.99 7.12 3.91
C PRO A 40 13.73 6.53 2.71
N LEU A 41 14.06 7.36 1.71
CA LEU A 41 15.20 7.05 0.85
C LEU A 41 16.46 6.99 1.73
N PRO A 42 17.41 6.06 1.49
CA PRO A 42 18.71 6.12 2.13
C PRO A 42 19.40 7.43 1.74
N ASP A 43 19.62 8.31 2.72
CA ASP A 43 20.42 9.53 2.58
C ASP A 43 21.87 9.14 2.25
N THR A 44 22.28 9.29 0.98
CA THR A 44 23.65 9.02 0.53
C THR A 44 24.59 10.22 0.68
N SER A 45 24.25 11.24 1.49
CA SER A 45 25.12 12.40 1.72
C SER A 45 25.90 12.29 3.04
N GLU A 46 27.20 11.97 2.96
CA GLU A 46 28.14 12.18 4.06
C GLU A 46 28.43 13.68 4.23
N VAL A 47 27.74 14.42 5.13
CA VAL A 47 28.31 15.61 5.79
C VAL A 47 27.71 15.90 7.19
N SER A 48 28.60 15.85 8.18
CA SER A 48 28.62 16.54 9.49
C SER A 48 27.71 16.08 10.63
N ALA A 49 28.38 15.56 11.66
CA ALA A 49 27.85 15.30 12.99
C ALA A 49 27.48 16.60 13.72
N SER A 50 26.19 16.81 13.97
CA SER A 50 25.71 17.74 15.00
C SER A 50 24.28 17.37 15.42
N THR A 51 24.17 16.74 16.59
CA THR A 51 23.03 16.78 17.52
C THR A 51 21.62 16.60 16.91
N ARG A 52 21.26 15.37 16.53
CA ARG A 52 19.85 14.99 16.28
C ARG A 52 19.16 14.57 17.60
N ASN A 53 18.00 15.17 17.86
CA ASN A 53 17.13 14.94 19.01
C ASN A 53 16.56 13.50 19.04
N ALA A 54 16.53 12.90 20.23
CA ALA A 54 16.15 11.51 20.49
C ALA A 54 14.63 11.20 20.47
N ASN A 55 13.83 11.87 19.63
CA ASN A 55 12.36 11.73 19.61
C ASN A 55 11.73 11.58 18.20
N THR A 56 12.51 11.22 17.18
CA THR A 56 11.90 10.66 15.94
C THR A 56 11.31 9.29 16.26
N PRO A 57 10.15 8.90 15.70
CA PRO A 57 9.65 7.53 15.80
C PRO A 57 10.79 6.62 15.34
N ASP A 58 11.17 5.64 16.16
CA ASP A 58 12.26 4.71 15.87
C ASP A 58 12.19 4.32 14.39
N GLU A 59 13.16 4.78 13.60
CA GLU A 59 13.40 4.24 12.27
C GLU A 59 13.34 2.73 12.44
N VAL A 60 12.48 2.05 11.66
CA VAL A 60 12.29 0.62 11.75
C VAL A 60 13.62 -0.03 11.34
N ARG A 61 14.48 -0.19 12.34
CA ARG A 61 15.83 -0.68 12.21
C ARG A 61 15.82 -2.15 12.55
N LEU A 62 16.74 -2.84 11.91
CA LEU A 62 17.09 -4.19 12.24
C LEU A 62 17.34 -4.31 13.74
N LEU A 63 16.65 -5.24 14.39
CA LEU A 63 16.83 -5.45 15.82
C LEU A 63 18.26 -5.89 16.11
N ALA A 64 18.77 -5.41 17.24
CA ALA A 64 20.07 -5.82 17.74
C ALA A 64 20.16 -7.35 17.78
N ARG A 65 21.31 -7.90 17.35
CA ARG A 65 21.50 -9.35 17.23
C ARG A 65 21.21 -10.07 18.55
N GLU A 66 21.58 -9.48 19.69
CA GLU A 66 21.33 -10.07 21.01
C GLU A 66 19.85 -10.16 21.37
N VAL A 67 18.99 -9.33 20.77
CA VAL A 67 17.54 -9.40 20.93
C VAL A 67 16.99 -10.50 20.03
N ARG A 68 17.39 -10.50 18.73
CA ARG A 68 16.94 -11.51 17.76
C ARG A 68 17.31 -12.93 18.19
N ASP A 69 18.52 -13.15 18.68
CA ASP A 69 19.02 -14.46 19.13
C ASP A 69 18.26 -15.01 20.36
N LYS A 70 17.51 -14.16 21.09
CA LYS A 70 16.68 -14.57 22.23
C LYS A 70 15.23 -14.88 21.84
N LEU A 71 14.78 -14.44 20.67
CA LEU A 71 13.42 -14.66 20.24
C LEU A 71 13.22 -16.15 19.94
N VAL A 72 12.07 -16.66 20.35
CA VAL A 72 11.63 -18.04 20.09
C VAL A 72 10.43 -18.02 19.14
N ALA A 73 9.59 -17.00 19.24
CA ALA A 73 8.38 -16.90 18.43
C ALA A 73 7.93 -15.47 18.14
N VAL A 74 7.25 -15.33 17.02
CA VAL A 74 6.37 -14.21 16.70
C VAL A 74 4.94 -14.64 16.95
N VAL A 75 4.24 -13.93 17.83
CA VAL A 75 2.84 -14.19 18.18
C VAL A 75 1.95 -13.26 17.38
N ILE A 76 0.99 -13.83 16.65
CA ILE A 76 0.06 -13.11 15.78
C ILE A 76 -1.23 -12.79 16.55
N ASP A 77 -1.59 -11.51 16.59
CA ASP A 77 -2.83 -11.02 17.19
C ASP A 77 -3.97 -10.96 16.16
N ALA A 78 -5.21 -10.89 16.63
CA ALA A 78 -6.40 -10.85 15.78
C ALA A 78 -6.42 -9.62 14.86
N ASN A 79 -5.90 -8.49 15.32
CA ASN A 79 -5.85 -7.24 14.55
C ASN A 79 -4.62 -7.15 13.61
N ALA A 80 -3.75 -8.16 13.58
CA ALA A 80 -2.49 -8.09 12.85
C ALA A 80 -2.71 -7.74 11.37
N TYR A 81 -3.76 -8.28 10.74
CA TYR A 81 -4.07 -8.08 9.32
C TYR A 81 -5.18 -7.04 9.07
N GLY A 82 -5.46 -6.16 10.03
CA GLY A 82 -6.44 -5.10 9.87
C GLY A 82 -7.90 -5.59 9.80
N ALA A 83 -8.77 -4.76 9.24
CA ALA A 83 -10.22 -5.00 9.23
C ALA A 83 -10.69 -6.05 8.22
N ILE A 84 -9.85 -6.38 7.23
CA ILE A 84 -10.18 -7.31 6.14
C ILE A 84 -10.16 -8.77 6.63
N GLY A 85 -9.55 -9.03 7.79
CA GLY A 85 -9.42 -10.36 8.36
C GLY A 85 -8.12 -11.07 7.98
N PRO A 86 -8.02 -12.38 8.26
CA PRO A 86 -6.78 -13.13 8.05
C PRO A 86 -6.47 -13.40 6.58
N ASP A 87 -5.21 -13.22 6.20
CA ASP A 87 -4.65 -13.66 4.92
C ASP A 87 -3.71 -14.86 5.16
N LEU A 88 -4.20 -16.07 4.85
CA LEU A 88 -3.44 -17.31 5.09
C LEU A 88 -2.21 -17.45 4.18
N GLU A 89 -2.24 -16.86 2.99
CA GLU A 89 -1.10 -16.88 2.07
C GLU A 89 0.02 -15.99 2.63
N ARG A 90 -0.33 -14.76 3.03
CA ARG A 90 0.60 -13.84 3.67
C ARG A 90 1.12 -14.37 5.01
N LEU A 91 0.27 -14.99 5.82
CA LEU A 91 0.67 -15.66 7.06
C LEU A 91 1.64 -16.82 6.78
N GLY A 92 1.35 -17.66 5.79
CA GLY A 92 2.23 -18.77 5.39
C GLY A 92 3.59 -18.29 4.86
N SER A 93 3.60 -17.21 4.08
CA SER A 93 4.83 -16.59 3.56
C SER A 93 5.70 -16.02 4.70
N LEU A 94 5.08 -15.28 5.63
CA LEU A 94 5.77 -14.78 6.83
C LEU A 94 6.29 -15.92 7.70
N ALA A 95 5.47 -16.94 7.96
CA ALA A 95 5.87 -18.08 8.78
C ALA A 95 7.02 -18.88 8.17
N SER A 96 7.02 -19.05 6.85
CA SER A 96 8.13 -19.67 6.13
C SER A 96 9.41 -18.85 6.25
N ALA A 97 9.31 -17.51 6.17
CA ALA A 97 10.47 -16.63 6.35
C ALA A 97 11.01 -16.69 7.79
N LEU A 98 10.14 -16.68 8.79
CA LEU A 98 10.50 -16.80 10.21
C LEU A 98 11.17 -18.16 10.52
N ALA A 99 10.69 -19.24 9.91
CA ALA A 99 11.26 -20.56 10.09
C ALA A 99 12.71 -20.68 9.58
N LYS A 100 13.10 -19.93 8.53
CA LYS A 100 14.49 -19.89 8.04
C LYS A 100 15.46 -19.30 9.07
N ILE A 101 14.94 -18.61 10.08
CA ILE A 101 15.70 -17.87 11.06
C ILE A 101 15.44 -18.43 12.47
N ASP A 102 15.00 -19.69 12.52
CA ASP A 102 14.68 -20.48 13.70
C ASP A 102 13.62 -19.85 14.62
N LEU A 103 12.76 -18.97 14.08
CA LEU A 103 11.61 -18.40 14.79
C LEU A 103 10.33 -19.14 14.42
N GLN A 104 9.52 -19.44 15.45
CA GLN A 104 8.20 -20.03 15.26
C GLN A 104 7.14 -18.95 15.04
N THR A 105 6.12 -19.26 14.25
CA THR A 105 4.91 -18.42 14.15
C THR A 105 3.83 -19.00 15.04
N TRP A 106 3.44 -18.26 16.08
CA TRP A 106 2.44 -18.69 17.03
C TRP A 106 1.14 -17.95 16.82
N LEU A 107 0.05 -18.71 16.75
CA LEU A 107 -1.30 -18.17 16.67
C LEU A 107 -2.08 -18.66 17.90
N PRO A 108 -2.45 -17.77 18.83
CA PRO A 108 -3.19 -18.21 20.00
C PRO A 108 -4.58 -18.72 19.62
N GLU A 109 -5.03 -19.81 20.24
CA GLU A 109 -6.32 -20.43 19.92
C GLU A 109 -7.51 -19.43 19.97
N PRO A 110 -7.63 -18.51 20.94
CA PRO A 110 -8.72 -17.52 20.92
C PRO A 110 -8.69 -16.60 19.70
N VAL A 111 -7.50 -16.26 19.19
CA VAL A 111 -7.35 -15.47 17.95
C VAL A 111 -7.85 -16.27 16.74
N VAL A 112 -7.56 -17.58 16.69
CA VAL A 112 -8.09 -18.48 15.64
C VAL A 112 -9.61 -18.47 15.62
N TRP A 113 -10.24 -18.58 16.79
CA TRP A 113 -11.70 -18.56 16.92
C TRP A 113 -12.30 -17.21 16.52
N GLU A 114 -11.65 -16.11 16.89
CA GLU A 114 -12.08 -14.76 16.49
C GLU A 114 -12.06 -14.60 14.97
N TRP A 115 -10.95 -14.93 14.32
CA TRP A 115 -10.84 -14.92 12.87
C TRP A 115 -11.88 -15.80 12.17
N ALA A 116 -12.07 -17.03 12.65
CA ALA A 116 -13.05 -17.95 12.10
C ALA A 116 -14.48 -17.38 12.20
N GLU A 117 -14.80 -16.74 13.33
CA GLU A 117 -16.10 -16.12 13.59
C GLU A 117 -16.37 -14.91 12.68
N HIS A 118 -15.37 -14.06 12.49
CA HIS A 118 -15.45 -12.90 11.60
C HIS A 118 -15.74 -13.35 10.16
N LEU A 119 -14.94 -14.28 9.63
CA LEU A 119 -15.14 -14.83 8.27
C LEU A 119 -16.51 -15.50 8.11
N ALA A 120 -16.95 -16.27 9.09
CA ALA A 120 -18.24 -16.94 9.03
C ALA A 120 -19.41 -15.93 9.10
N SER A 121 -19.25 -14.83 9.82
CA SER A 121 -20.23 -13.75 9.89
C SER A 121 -20.34 -12.98 8.57
N GLU A 122 -19.21 -12.66 7.94
CA GLU A 122 -19.15 -12.04 6.61
C GLU A 122 -19.79 -12.94 5.56
N TRP A 123 -19.48 -14.23 5.58
CA TRP A 123 -20.10 -15.21 4.69
C TRP A 123 -21.63 -15.27 4.88
N VAL A 124 -22.13 -15.25 6.11
CA VAL A 124 -23.58 -15.21 6.38
C VAL A 124 -24.20 -13.92 5.84
N ALA A 125 -23.54 -12.77 6.03
CA ALA A 125 -24.01 -11.48 5.52
C ALA A 125 -24.10 -11.49 3.98
N ALA A 126 -23.03 -11.91 3.30
CA ALA A 126 -22.98 -12.03 1.85
C ALA A 126 -24.05 -13.00 1.31
N ARG A 127 -24.21 -14.16 1.94
CA ARG A 127 -25.25 -15.14 1.59
C ARG A 127 -26.66 -14.55 1.72
N ASN A 128 -26.93 -13.83 2.80
CA ASN A 128 -28.25 -13.25 3.05
C ASN A 128 -28.56 -12.14 2.05
N GLU A 129 -27.58 -11.30 1.72
CA GLU A 129 -27.74 -10.26 0.70
C GLU A 129 -27.97 -10.87 -0.69
N ALA A 130 -27.18 -11.88 -1.08
CA ALA A 130 -27.39 -12.61 -2.33
C ALA A 130 -28.81 -13.21 -2.40
N LYS A 131 -29.28 -13.88 -1.33
CA LYS A 131 -30.64 -14.41 -1.26
C LYS A 131 -31.71 -13.33 -1.39
N LYS A 132 -31.51 -12.17 -0.76
CA LYS A 132 -32.42 -11.02 -0.85
C LYS A 132 -32.52 -10.53 -2.29
N ARG A 133 -31.38 -10.34 -2.98
CA ARG A 133 -31.32 -9.93 -4.40
C ARG A 133 -31.98 -10.96 -5.32
N LEU A 134 -31.69 -12.26 -5.15
CA LEU A 134 -32.33 -13.34 -5.91
C LEU A 134 -33.86 -13.37 -5.70
N SER A 135 -34.32 -13.17 -4.46
CA SER A 135 -35.75 -13.07 -4.14
C SER A 135 -36.40 -11.87 -4.82
N HIS A 136 -35.71 -10.72 -4.90
CA HIS A 136 -36.20 -9.54 -5.63
C HIS A 136 -36.36 -9.82 -7.13
N LEU A 137 -35.35 -10.44 -7.76
CA LEU A 137 -35.40 -10.83 -9.17
C LEU A 137 -36.54 -11.83 -9.45
N SER A 138 -36.69 -12.84 -8.59
CA SER A 138 -37.77 -13.82 -8.72
C SER A 138 -39.16 -13.18 -8.59
N ARG A 139 -39.33 -12.22 -7.67
CA ARG A 139 -40.58 -11.44 -7.54
C ARG A 139 -40.85 -10.56 -8.75
N ALA A 140 -39.81 -10.08 -9.44
CA ALA A 140 -39.93 -9.36 -10.70
C ALA A 140 -40.21 -10.28 -11.92
N GLY A 141 -40.37 -11.60 -11.71
CA GLY A 141 -40.59 -12.56 -12.79
C GLY A 141 -39.34 -12.91 -13.58
N LEU A 142 -38.16 -12.48 -13.12
CA LEU A 142 -36.88 -12.80 -13.74
C LEU A 142 -36.37 -14.13 -13.20
N SER A 143 -35.92 -15.00 -14.11
CA SER A 143 -35.27 -16.25 -13.73
C SER A 143 -33.85 -15.93 -13.25
N ALA A 144 -33.66 -15.93 -11.94
CA ALA A 144 -32.32 -15.84 -11.35
C ALA A 144 -31.82 -17.26 -11.05
N MET A 145 -30.66 -17.63 -11.59
CA MET A 145 -30.01 -18.87 -11.18
C MET A 145 -29.71 -18.80 -9.68
N ALA A 146 -30.04 -19.86 -8.96
CA ALA A 146 -29.76 -19.93 -7.53
C ALA A 146 -28.25 -19.92 -7.32
N ILE A 147 -27.74 -18.88 -6.65
CA ILE A 147 -26.38 -18.91 -6.09
C ILE A 147 -26.40 -19.95 -4.98
N GLN A 148 -25.76 -21.10 -5.22
CA GLN A 148 -25.55 -22.10 -4.19
C GLN A 148 -24.22 -21.78 -3.50
N PRO A 149 -24.24 -21.22 -2.28
CA PRO A 149 -23.00 -21.01 -1.55
C PRO A 149 -22.35 -22.37 -1.27
N GLU A 150 -21.04 -22.43 -1.42
CA GLU A 150 -20.23 -23.64 -1.20
C GLU A 150 -20.42 -24.21 0.22
N TYR A 151 -20.49 -23.31 1.21
CA TYR A 151 -20.70 -23.68 2.60
C TYR A 151 -22.19 -23.79 2.94
N LYS A 152 -22.52 -24.76 3.79
CA LYS A 152 -23.92 -25.02 4.20
C LYS A 152 -24.41 -24.00 5.23
N ASP A 153 -23.56 -23.72 6.21
CA ASP A 153 -23.84 -22.93 7.39
C ASP A 153 -22.57 -22.29 7.97
N ARG A 154 -22.76 -21.47 9.00
CA ARG A 154 -21.69 -20.74 9.70
C ARG A 154 -20.63 -21.68 10.29
N GLN A 155 -21.04 -22.84 10.81
CA GLN A 155 -20.10 -23.80 11.41
C GLN A 155 -19.19 -24.42 10.36
N ALA A 156 -19.73 -24.74 9.17
CA ALA A 156 -18.92 -25.27 8.07
C ALA A 156 -17.79 -24.31 7.63
N VAL A 157 -18.04 -22.99 7.65
CA VAL A 157 -17.01 -21.98 7.35
C VAL A 157 -15.92 -21.97 8.43
N ILE A 158 -16.32 -21.99 9.70
CA ILE A 158 -15.40 -22.04 10.84
C ILE A 158 -14.51 -23.29 10.77
N ASP A 159 -15.11 -24.46 10.56
CA ASP A 159 -14.40 -25.73 10.51
C ASP A 159 -13.41 -25.78 9.33
N GLU A 160 -13.80 -25.29 8.15
CA GLU A 160 -12.92 -25.25 6.98
C GLU A 160 -11.76 -24.26 7.19
N PHE A 161 -12.00 -23.09 7.77
CA PHE A 161 -10.95 -22.13 8.07
C PHE A 161 -9.92 -22.70 9.04
N ILE A 162 -10.36 -23.34 10.14
CA ILE A 162 -9.47 -23.97 11.11
C ILE A 162 -8.68 -25.12 10.45
N ALA A 163 -9.32 -25.89 9.59
CA ALA A 163 -8.65 -26.95 8.84
C ALA A 163 -7.61 -26.39 7.85
N ALA A 164 -7.92 -25.28 7.17
CA ALA A 164 -6.99 -24.59 6.28
C ALA A 164 -5.78 -24.05 7.03
N LEU A 165 -6.01 -23.37 8.16
CA LEU A 165 -4.95 -22.86 9.03
C LEU A 165 -4.04 -23.99 9.55
N SER A 166 -4.62 -25.13 9.92
CA SER A 166 -3.86 -26.31 10.38
C SER A 166 -2.98 -26.92 9.29
N ARG A 167 -3.28 -26.65 8.01
CA ARG A 167 -2.47 -27.05 6.85
C ARG A 167 -1.40 -26.01 6.50
N THR A 168 -1.44 -24.80 7.06
CA THR A 168 -0.46 -23.74 6.80
C THR A 168 0.90 -24.12 7.42
N PRO A 169 1.97 -24.28 6.60
CA PRO A 169 3.28 -24.66 7.12
C PRO A 169 3.84 -23.63 8.12
N HIS A 170 4.61 -24.10 9.08
CA HIS A 170 5.34 -23.28 10.08
C HIS A 170 4.47 -22.44 11.02
N VAL A 171 3.14 -22.56 10.96
CA VAL A 171 2.20 -21.97 11.92
C VAL A 171 1.88 -22.97 13.01
N ARG A 172 1.99 -22.54 14.27
CA ARG A 172 1.67 -23.34 15.44
C ARG A 172 0.54 -22.68 16.23
N ILE A 173 -0.54 -23.42 16.46
CA ILE A 173 -1.63 -22.96 17.32
C ILE A 173 -1.24 -23.19 18.79
N ILE A 174 -1.33 -22.13 19.60
CA ILE A 174 -1.13 -22.21 21.05
C ILE A 174 -2.48 -22.40 21.72
N ASN A 175 -2.75 -23.63 22.15
CA ASN A 175 -4.02 -24.00 22.76
C ASN A 175 -4.25 -23.26 24.09
N LEU A 176 -5.48 -22.81 24.30
CA LEU A 176 -5.91 -22.14 25.51
C LEU A 176 -5.93 -23.15 26.67
N SER A 177 -5.16 -22.89 27.72
CA SER A 177 -5.20 -23.71 28.92
C SER A 177 -6.35 -23.31 29.84
N GLY A 178 -6.96 -24.30 30.50
CA GLY A 178 -8.04 -24.04 31.46
C GLY A 178 -7.63 -23.11 32.61
N ALA A 179 -6.35 -23.14 33.02
CA ALA A 179 -5.83 -22.25 34.05
C ALA A 179 -5.79 -20.78 33.58
N SER A 180 -5.27 -20.54 32.38
CA SER A 180 -5.21 -19.20 31.79
C SER A 180 -6.60 -18.67 31.47
N ALA A 181 -7.52 -19.52 31.00
CA ALA A 181 -8.93 -19.16 30.78
C ALA A 181 -9.62 -18.68 32.06
N VAL A 182 -9.38 -19.37 33.19
CA VAL A 182 -9.93 -18.96 34.50
C VAL A 182 -9.36 -17.60 34.93
N GLU A 183 -8.06 -17.36 34.76
CA GLU A 183 -7.46 -16.06 35.10
C GLU A 183 -7.95 -14.94 34.16
N GLY A 184 -8.09 -15.19 32.86
CA GLY A 184 -8.67 -14.23 31.94
C GLY A 184 -10.11 -13.86 32.29
N LEU A 185 -10.93 -14.84 32.69
CA LEU A 185 -12.29 -14.58 33.17
C LEU A 185 -12.30 -13.75 34.46
N LYS A 186 -11.40 -14.04 35.41
CA LYS A 186 -11.25 -13.22 36.64
C LYS A 186 -10.86 -11.80 36.28
N ASP A 187 -9.91 -11.61 35.37
CA ASP A 187 -9.46 -10.29 34.93
C ASP A 187 -10.61 -9.51 34.29
N GLN A 188 -11.43 -10.15 33.45
CA GLN A 188 -12.63 -9.54 32.89
C GLN A 188 -13.67 -9.17 33.95
N ILE A 189 -13.99 -10.08 34.88
CA ILE A 189 -14.98 -9.82 35.93
C ILE A 189 -14.53 -8.67 36.83
N LEU A 190 -13.27 -8.71 37.27
CA LEU A 190 -12.66 -7.79 38.21
C LEU A 190 -12.10 -6.53 37.55
N GLN A 191 -12.13 -6.44 36.21
CA GLN A 191 -11.59 -5.32 35.42
C GLN A 191 -10.10 -5.07 35.71
N ARG A 192 -9.31 -6.14 35.68
CA ARG A 192 -7.84 -6.07 35.76
C ARG A 192 -7.26 -5.99 34.36
N PRO A 193 -6.28 -5.10 34.08
CA PRO A 193 -5.67 -5.01 32.77
C PRO A 193 -5.16 -6.38 32.26
N PRO A 194 -5.36 -6.70 30.96
CA PRO A 194 -5.85 -5.83 29.88
C PRO A 194 -7.38 -5.60 29.86
N ALA A 195 -8.16 -6.21 30.77
CA ALA A 195 -9.60 -6.08 30.74
C ALA A 195 -10.09 -4.64 30.97
N LYS A 196 -11.02 -4.22 30.12
CA LYS A 196 -11.62 -2.87 30.12
C LYS A 196 -13.13 -2.92 29.87
N THR A 197 -13.81 -1.84 30.20
CA THR A 197 -15.23 -1.63 29.87
C THR A 197 -15.32 -0.74 28.64
N LYS A 198 -15.90 -1.25 27.54
CA LYS A 198 -16.21 -0.42 26.36
C LYS A 198 -17.30 0.59 26.73
N SER A 199 -17.21 1.83 26.24
CA SER A 199 -18.09 2.93 26.63
C SER A 199 -19.54 2.74 26.17
N ASP A 200 -19.74 2.11 25.00
CA ASP A 200 -21.07 1.88 24.43
C ASP A 200 -21.08 0.70 23.44
N PRO A 201 -21.85 -0.38 23.66
CA PRO A 201 -22.53 -0.71 24.92
C PRO A 201 -21.52 -0.97 26.05
N LYS A 202 -21.94 -0.77 27.31
CA LYS A 202 -21.12 -1.03 28.52
C LYS A 202 -20.83 -2.52 28.70
N VAL A 203 -19.92 -3.04 27.90
CA VAL A 203 -19.51 -4.45 27.89
C VAL A 203 -18.09 -4.57 28.43
N LYS A 204 -17.91 -5.46 29.40
CA LYS A 204 -16.60 -5.84 29.93
C LYS A 204 -15.91 -6.77 28.94
N THR A 205 -14.70 -6.44 28.53
CA THR A 205 -13.90 -7.14 27.50
C THR A 205 -12.48 -7.44 28.01
N GLY A 206 -11.64 -8.11 27.21
CA GLY A 206 -10.22 -8.38 27.50
C GLY A 206 -9.93 -9.68 28.26
N GLY A 207 -10.94 -10.52 28.51
CA GLY A 207 -10.72 -11.84 29.12
C GLY A 207 -10.00 -12.81 28.19
N SER A 208 -10.32 -12.77 26.89
CA SER A 208 -9.61 -13.51 25.84
C SER A 208 -8.13 -13.11 25.81
N ASP A 209 -7.85 -11.81 25.73
CA ASP A 209 -6.49 -11.26 25.64
C ASP A 209 -5.63 -11.61 26.84
N SER A 210 -6.17 -11.45 28.04
CA SER A 210 -5.49 -11.87 29.26
C SER A 210 -5.14 -13.36 29.23
N ALA A 211 -6.08 -14.22 28.81
CA ALA A 211 -5.88 -15.66 28.86
C ALA A 211 -4.82 -16.12 27.86
N TRP A 212 -4.90 -15.69 26.60
CA TRP A 212 -3.97 -16.16 25.59
C TRP A 212 -2.55 -15.60 25.80
N LEU A 213 -2.41 -14.36 26.27
CA LEU A 213 -1.11 -13.77 26.61
C LEU A 213 -0.38 -14.61 27.69
N ARG A 214 -1.12 -15.16 28.65
CA ARG A 214 -0.55 -16.04 29.68
C ARG A 214 -0.04 -17.37 29.11
N ASP A 215 -0.78 -17.97 28.19
CA ASP A 215 -0.36 -19.23 27.57
C ASP A 215 0.87 -19.05 26.68
N VAL A 216 0.97 -17.96 25.91
CA VAL A 216 2.18 -17.71 25.10
C VAL A 216 3.40 -17.38 25.96
N ILE A 217 3.26 -16.61 27.06
CA ILE A 217 4.38 -16.37 27.99
C ILE A 217 4.84 -17.69 28.62
N LYS A 218 3.88 -18.53 29.03
CA LYS A 218 4.19 -19.84 29.62
C LYS A 218 4.90 -20.75 28.64
N GLU A 219 4.48 -20.79 27.38
CA GLU A 219 5.11 -21.58 26.32
C GLU A 219 6.52 -21.09 26.01
N ALA A 220 6.74 -19.77 25.98
CA ALA A 220 8.05 -19.17 25.71
C ALA A 220 9.05 -19.27 26.88
N GLY A 221 8.54 -19.49 28.09
CA GLY A 221 9.31 -19.50 29.34
C GLY A 221 9.76 -18.12 29.82
N SER A 222 9.83 -17.12 28.94
CA SER A 222 10.13 -15.72 29.27
C SER A 222 9.38 -14.76 28.33
N PRO A 223 8.82 -13.65 28.84
CA PRO A 223 8.22 -12.60 28.00
C PRO A 223 9.18 -12.00 26.98
N ASN A 224 10.48 -11.95 27.28
CA ASN A 224 11.51 -11.37 26.41
C ASN A 224 11.90 -12.28 25.22
N HIS A 225 11.34 -13.48 25.15
CA HIS A 225 11.53 -14.41 24.02
C HIS A 225 10.42 -14.27 22.95
N LEU A 226 9.51 -13.32 23.14
CA LEU A 226 8.35 -13.11 22.28
C LEU A 226 8.44 -11.77 21.56
N MET A 227 8.01 -11.79 20.30
CA MET A 227 7.63 -10.60 19.54
C MET A 227 6.14 -10.70 19.21
N PHE A 228 5.39 -9.60 19.27
CA PHE A 228 3.99 -9.56 18.87
C PHE A 228 3.84 -8.87 17.53
N LEU A 229 3.05 -9.49 16.64
CA LEU A 229 2.54 -8.83 15.46
C LEU A 229 1.17 -8.23 15.80
N SER A 230 1.15 -6.96 16.23
CA SER A 230 -0.05 -6.28 16.72
C SER A 230 0.18 -4.78 16.84
N SER A 231 -0.91 -4.02 16.78
CA SER A 231 -0.95 -2.60 17.15
C SER A 231 -1.72 -2.35 18.45
N ASP A 232 -2.16 -3.41 19.16
CA ASP A 232 -3.04 -3.28 20.31
C ASP A 232 -2.31 -2.71 21.54
N ALA A 233 -2.86 -1.63 22.09
CA ALA A 233 -2.38 -1.07 23.35
C ALA A 233 -2.66 -2.00 24.54
N ASP A 234 -3.60 -2.94 24.43
CA ASP A 234 -3.97 -3.87 25.49
C ASP A 234 -2.82 -4.83 25.85
N ILE A 235 -2.02 -5.26 24.87
CA ILE A 235 -0.81 -6.06 25.11
C ILE A 235 0.19 -5.27 25.97
N LYS A 236 0.42 -3.99 25.62
CA LYS A 236 1.32 -3.09 26.39
C LYS A 236 0.83 -2.90 27.82
N GLN A 237 -0.48 -2.73 28.01
CA GLN A 237 -1.10 -2.57 29.33
C GLN A 237 -0.95 -3.83 30.18
N ALA A 238 -1.16 -5.01 29.59
CA ALA A 238 -0.95 -6.30 30.26
C ALA A 238 0.51 -6.46 30.70
N TRP A 239 1.46 -6.20 29.79
CA TRP A 239 2.90 -6.31 30.06
C TRP A 239 3.35 -5.43 31.23
N ASN A 240 2.93 -4.17 31.23
CA ASN A 240 3.26 -3.25 32.31
C ASN A 240 2.64 -3.69 33.63
N THR A 241 1.37 -4.10 33.62
CA THR A 241 0.64 -4.52 34.81
C THR A 241 1.23 -5.79 35.44
N TRP A 242 1.75 -6.71 34.63
CA TRP A 242 2.37 -7.96 35.09
C TRP A 242 3.87 -7.81 35.39
N GLY A 243 4.43 -6.61 35.26
CA GLY A 243 5.83 -6.32 35.57
C GLY A 243 6.81 -6.91 34.56
N HIS A 244 6.41 -7.05 33.30
CA HIS A 244 7.24 -7.60 32.21
C HIS A 244 7.97 -6.51 31.41
N GLY A 245 7.74 -5.23 31.68
CA GLY A 245 8.34 -4.12 30.94
C GLY A 245 7.55 -3.79 29.67
N GLU A 246 8.22 -3.40 28.59
CA GLU A 246 7.59 -3.15 27.29
C GLU A 246 7.65 -4.39 26.40
N PRO A 247 6.53 -4.81 25.78
CA PRO A 247 6.54 -5.90 24.82
C PRO A 247 7.23 -5.46 23.53
N LEU A 248 7.97 -6.36 22.91
CA LEU A 248 8.47 -6.15 21.55
C LEU A 248 7.32 -6.32 20.57
N MET A 249 6.88 -5.22 19.94
CA MET A 249 5.72 -5.21 19.06
C MET A 249 6.08 -4.62 17.71
N HIS A 250 5.60 -5.25 16.64
CA HIS A 250 5.70 -4.76 15.27
C HIS A 250 4.36 -4.96 14.55
N THR A 251 4.22 -4.28 13.42
CA THR A 251 3.11 -4.43 12.47
C THR A 251 3.54 -5.32 11.31
N PRO A 252 2.61 -5.82 10.47
CA PRO A 252 2.99 -6.57 9.26
C PRO A 252 3.96 -5.81 8.34
N THR A 253 3.88 -4.48 8.33
CA THR A 253 4.75 -3.63 7.51
C THR A 253 6.14 -3.44 8.11
N THR A 254 6.31 -3.60 9.42
CA THR A 254 7.57 -3.28 10.12
C THR A 254 8.34 -4.51 10.60
N ILE A 255 7.66 -5.65 10.80
CA ILE A 255 8.29 -6.87 11.30
C ILE A 255 9.45 -7.34 10.43
N ARG A 256 9.35 -7.14 9.12
CA ARG A 256 10.37 -7.64 8.21
C ARG A 256 11.69 -6.90 8.38
N ALA A 257 11.67 -5.57 8.31
CA ALA A 257 12.86 -4.75 8.53
C ALA A 257 13.45 -4.91 9.94
N ALA A 258 12.62 -5.30 10.93
CA ALA A 258 13.07 -5.60 12.28
C ALA A 258 13.85 -6.94 12.38
N LEU A 259 13.48 -7.96 11.59
CA LEU A 259 14.00 -9.33 11.75
C LEU A 259 14.97 -9.77 10.66
N PHE A 260 14.74 -9.33 9.42
CA PHE A 260 15.47 -9.77 8.23
C PHE A 260 16.45 -8.69 7.78
N GLU A 261 17.65 -9.15 7.42
CA GLU A 261 18.63 -8.33 6.73
C GLU A 261 18.29 -8.38 5.25
N ASP A 262 17.89 -7.22 4.73
CA ASP A 262 17.63 -7.01 3.32
C ASP A 262 18.77 -6.14 2.77
N GLU A 263 19.33 -6.54 1.64
CA GLU A 263 20.36 -5.79 0.91
C GLU A 263 19.74 -5.12 -0.32
N PRO A 264 20.22 -3.94 -0.75
CA PRO A 264 19.82 -3.39 -2.03
C PRO A 264 20.07 -4.39 -3.15
N ALA A 265 19.03 -4.70 -3.94
CA ALA A 265 19.17 -5.62 -5.05
C ALA A 265 20.08 -5.01 -6.13
N SER A 266 20.84 -5.87 -6.81
CA SER A 266 21.69 -5.43 -7.92
C SER A 266 20.85 -4.76 -9.02
N LEU A 267 21.44 -3.84 -9.77
CA LEU A 267 20.73 -3.19 -10.89
C LEU A 267 20.22 -4.21 -11.93
N GLY A 268 20.94 -5.32 -12.12
CA GLY A 268 20.48 -6.44 -12.96
C GLY A 268 19.20 -7.10 -12.44
N ASP A 269 19.04 -7.21 -11.11
CA ASP A 269 17.83 -7.73 -10.48
C ASP A 269 16.66 -6.77 -10.58
N GLN A 270 16.91 -5.46 -10.45
CA GLN A 270 15.89 -4.43 -10.67
C GLN A 270 15.35 -4.51 -12.10
N TRP A 271 16.24 -4.62 -13.09
CA TRP A 271 15.85 -4.81 -14.49
C TRP A 271 15.20 -6.17 -14.78
N LEU A 272 15.58 -7.23 -14.06
CA LEU A 272 14.91 -8.53 -14.13
C LEU A 272 13.44 -8.41 -13.71
N VAL A 273 13.17 -7.72 -12.59
CA VAL A 273 11.82 -7.45 -12.09
C VAL A 273 11.03 -6.60 -13.10
N ALA A 274 11.63 -5.49 -13.58
CA ALA A 274 10.99 -4.61 -14.57
C ALA A 274 10.55 -5.37 -15.82
N ARG A 275 11.47 -6.13 -16.44
CA ARG A 275 11.18 -6.93 -17.64
C ARG A 275 10.08 -7.96 -17.40
N TYR A 276 10.11 -8.65 -16.26
CA TYR A 276 9.11 -9.65 -15.91
C TYR A 276 7.70 -9.06 -15.79
N LEU A 277 7.59 -7.90 -15.14
CA LEU A 277 6.32 -7.22 -14.95
C LEU A 277 5.81 -6.58 -16.25
N SER A 278 6.65 -5.80 -16.94
CA SER A 278 6.26 -5.17 -18.21
C SER A 278 5.88 -6.20 -19.29
N GLY A 279 6.50 -7.39 -19.28
CA GLY A 279 6.13 -8.48 -20.19
C GLY A 279 4.74 -9.07 -19.97
N ARG A 280 4.07 -8.76 -18.85
CA ARG A 280 2.71 -9.20 -18.51
C ARG A 280 1.66 -8.12 -18.64
N LEU A 281 2.07 -6.89 -18.96
CA LEU A 281 1.17 -5.75 -19.05
C LEU A 281 0.78 -5.48 -20.52
N PRO A 282 -0.47 -5.05 -20.77
CA PRO A 282 -1.55 -4.85 -19.80
C PRO A 282 -2.12 -6.18 -19.26
N LEU A 283 -2.56 -6.18 -18.00
CA LEU A 283 -3.12 -7.33 -17.29
C LEU A 283 -4.58 -7.04 -16.91
N ASP A 284 -5.52 -7.80 -17.46
CA ASP A 284 -6.93 -7.78 -17.05
C ASP A 284 -7.10 -8.56 -15.74
N LEU A 285 -7.61 -7.90 -14.71
CA LEU A 285 -7.78 -8.48 -13.37
C LEU A 285 -9.09 -9.28 -13.25
N ASP A 286 -10.03 -9.11 -14.19
CA ASP A 286 -11.29 -9.85 -14.24
C ASP A 286 -11.17 -11.19 -14.95
N ASP A 287 -10.11 -11.39 -15.73
CA ASP A 287 -9.88 -12.60 -16.49
C ASP A 287 -9.43 -13.76 -15.58
N GLN A 288 -10.41 -14.45 -14.99
CA GLN A 288 -10.20 -15.65 -14.16
C GLN A 288 -9.58 -16.84 -14.92
N THR A 289 -9.42 -16.76 -16.25
CA THR A 289 -8.73 -17.80 -17.01
C THR A 289 -7.21 -17.73 -16.84
N GLN A 290 -6.68 -16.62 -16.32
CA GLN A 290 -5.27 -16.44 -16.00
C GLN A 290 -4.86 -17.10 -14.66
N LYS A 291 -5.21 -18.38 -14.48
CA LYS A 291 -4.51 -19.27 -13.52
C LYS A 291 -3.12 -19.65 -14.04
N GLU A 292 -2.42 -18.71 -14.65
CA GLU A 292 -1.04 -18.94 -15.05
C GLU A 292 -0.18 -19.09 -13.79
N PRO A 293 0.89 -19.91 -13.83
CA PRO A 293 1.81 -20.15 -12.72
C PRO A 293 2.66 -18.93 -12.31
N GLY A 294 2.18 -17.71 -12.57
CA GLY A 294 2.85 -16.44 -12.30
C GLY A 294 2.32 -15.64 -11.12
N GLY A 295 1.23 -16.06 -10.45
CA GLY A 295 0.71 -15.44 -9.22
C GLY A 295 0.03 -14.08 -9.37
N HIS A 296 -0.68 -13.65 -8.33
CA HIS A 296 -1.44 -12.39 -8.30
C HIS A 296 -0.49 -11.18 -8.19
N LEU A 297 -0.69 -10.14 -9.00
CA LEU A 297 0.10 -8.89 -8.94
C LEU A 297 -0.51 -7.82 -8.04
N VAL A 298 -1.74 -8.02 -7.58
CA VAL A 298 -2.44 -7.11 -6.67
C VAL A 298 -3.12 -7.94 -5.58
N SER A 299 -3.20 -7.37 -4.39
CA SER A 299 -4.02 -7.89 -3.29
C SER A 299 -5.33 -7.08 -3.21
N THR A 300 -5.99 -7.13 -2.05
CA THR A 300 -7.13 -6.26 -1.73
C THR A 300 -6.74 -4.79 -1.85
N THR A 301 -7.71 -3.97 -2.28
CA THR A 301 -7.55 -2.53 -2.49
C THR A 301 -8.42 -1.72 -1.53
N PRO A 302 -8.16 -1.78 -0.20
CA PRO A 302 -8.89 -0.96 0.75
C PRO A 302 -8.65 0.53 0.44
N GLY A 303 -9.70 1.34 0.54
CA GLY A 303 -9.62 2.78 0.29
C GLY A 303 -9.69 3.20 -1.19
N LEU A 304 -9.94 2.29 -2.12
CA LEU A 304 -10.17 2.67 -3.53
C LEU A 304 -11.33 3.68 -3.65
N LEU A 305 -12.41 3.48 -2.90
CA LEU A 305 -13.55 4.41 -2.87
C LEU A 305 -13.15 5.77 -2.28
N ASP A 306 -12.38 5.78 -1.20
CA ASP A 306 -11.88 7.01 -0.56
C ASP A 306 -10.97 7.80 -1.52
N THR A 307 -10.27 7.09 -2.41
CA THR A 307 -9.34 7.71 -3.37
C THR A 307 -10.06 8.46 -4.49
N LEU A 308 -11.25 8.01 -4.87
CA LEU A 308 -11.96 8.54 -6.03
C LEU A 308 -12.78 9.80 -5.71
N ASP A 309 -12.76 10.25 -4.45
CA ASP A 309 -13.30 11.52 -3.95
C ASP A 309 -14.58 12.00 -4.65
N LEU A 310 -15.58 11.12 -4.76
CA LEU A 310 -16.87 11.49 -5.33
C LEU A 310 -17.71 12.14 -4.23
N ASP A 311 -18.26 13.32 -4.50
CA ASP A 311 -19.13 14.08 -3.59
C ASP A 311 -20.14 13.19 -2.86
N TRP A 312 -19.81 12.88 -1.60
CA TRP A 312 -20.52 11.90 -0.77
C TRP A 312 -21.93 12.36 -0.36
N GLU A 313 -22.24 13.65 -0.53
CA GLU A 313 -23.51 14.23 -0.10
C GLU A 313 -24.69 13.77 -0.98
N GLU A 314 -24.46 13.33 -2.22
CA GLU A 314 -25.50 12.84 -3.13
C GLU A 314 -25.27 11.39 -3.63
N HIS A 315 -24.07 10.85 -3.47
CA HIS A 315 -23.68 9.54 -3.98
C HIS A 315 -23.34 8.53 -2.87
N GLY A 316 -24.12 7.46 -2.78
CA GLY A 316 -23.75 6.29 -1.97
C GLY A 316 -22.86 5.37 -2.80
N LEU A 317 -21.54 5.50 -2.68
CA LEU A 317 -20.61 4.51 -3.23
C LEU A 317 -20.81 3.17 -2.53
N THR A 318 -21.11 2.12 -3.30
CA THR A 318 -21.38 0.78 -2.73
C THR A 318 -20.30 -0.25 -3.01
N GLY A 319 -19.43 0.02 -3.99
CA GLY A 319 -18.33 -0.87 -4.33
C GLY A 319 -17.37 -0.25 -5.33
N GLY A 320 -16.12 -0.68 -5.26
CA GLY A 320 -15.08 -0.29 -6.20
C GLY A 320 -14.04 -1.39 -6.30
N ARG A 321 -13.51 -1.62 -7.49
CA ARG A 321 -12.44 -2.59 -7.73
C ARG A 321 -11.51 -2.16 -8.86
N LEU A 322 -10.25 -2.55 -8.78
CA LEU A 322 -9.36 -2.48 -9.94
C LEU A 322 -9.79 -3.52 -10.98
N THR A 323 -9.84 -3.13 -12.25
CA THR A 323 -10.23 -3.99 -13.37
C THR A 323 -9.04 -4.35 -14.24
N ARG A 324 -8.01 -3.50 -14.31
CA ARG A 324 -6.87 -3.72 -15.19
C ARG A 324 -5.61 -3.00 -14.68
N LEU A 325 -4.46 -3.65 -14.81
CA LEU A 325 -3.15 -2.98 -14.73
C LEU A 325 -2.71 -2.67 -16.16
N THR A 326 -2.51 -1.39 -16.49
CA THR A 326 -2.23 -0.96 -17.86
C THR A 326 -0.73 -0.85 -18.13
N ALA A 327 0.05 -0.32 -17.19
CA ALA A 327 1.48 -0.11 -17.36
C ALA A 327 2.27 -0.16 -16.05
N LEU A 328 3.56 -0.51 -16.13
CA LEU A 328 4.50 -0.43 -15.01
C LEU A 328 4.97 1.01 -14.90
N ALA A 329 4.63 1.70 -13.82
CA ALA A 329 4.98 3.09 -13.59
C ALA A 329 6.24 3.26 -12.73
N GLY A 330 6.63 2.26 -11.95
CA GLY A 330 7.74 2.44 -11.02
C GLY A 330 8.18 1.19 -10.31
N LEU A 331 9.46 1.17 -9.95
CA LEU A 331 10.07 0.21 -9.03
C LEU A 331 10.88 0.97 -7.98
N GLY A 332 10.52 0.76 -6.72
CA GLY A 332 11.24 1.30 -5.57
C GLY A 332 11.58 0.21 -4.57
N ASN A 333 12.57 0.49 -3.71
CA ASN A 333 13.00 -0.42 -2.63
C ASN A 333 13.15 -1.87 -3.09
N VAL A 334 13.85 -2.07 -4.21
CA VAL A 334 14.14 -3.43 -4.68
C VAL A 334 15.23 -4.02 -3.79
N LEU A 335 14.83 -4.95 -2.94
CA LEU A 335 15.66 -5.55 -1.91
C LEU A 335 15.83 -7.04 -2.19
N GLN A 336 17.02 -7.56 -1.89
CA GLN A 336 17.33 -8.98 -1.90
C GLN A 336 17.48 -9.48 -0.46
N GLU A 337 16.86 -10.61 -0.13
CA GLU A 337 17.08 -11.29 1.15
C GLU A 337 18.57 -11.67 1.28
N ALA A 338 19.26 -11.21 2.34
CA ALA A 338 20.69 -11.42 2.51
C ALA A 338 21.07 -12.91 2.55
N ALA A 339 22.21 -13.26 1.95
CA ALA A 339 22.65 -14.66 1.80
C ALA A 339 23.21 -15.28 3.10
N GLU A 340 23.51 -14.48 4.12
CA GLU A 340 24.35 -14.90 5.27
C GLU A 340 23.69 -15.89 6.25
N ARG A 341 22.43 -16.27 6.05
CA ARG A 341 21.78 -17.32 6.87
C ARG A 341 21.80 -18.71 6.26
N TYR A 342 22.46 -18.89 5.10
CA TYR A 342 22.72 -20.21 4.55
C TYR A 342 24.12 -20.69 4.94
N ASP A 343 24.26 -21.97 5.31
CA ASP A 343 25.56 -22.58 5.62
C ASP A 343 26.60 -22.24 4.54
N PRO A 344 27.84 -21.83 4.90
CA PRO A 344 28.88 -21.52 3.93
C PRO A 344 29.07 -22.66 2.92
N GLY A 345 28.73 -22.39 1.65
CA GLY A 345 28.76 -23.37 0.56
C GLY A 345 27.39 -23.83 0.03
N ASN A 346 26.29 -23.52 0.73
CA ASN A 346 24.92 -23.72 0.26
C ASN A 346 24.32 -22.40 -0.24
N ILE A 347 24.82 -21.89 -1.37
CA ILE A 347 24.12 -20.79 -2.05
C ILE A 347 22.76 -21.35 -2.47
N PRO A 348 21.64 -20.79 -1.99
CA PRO A 348 20.33 -21.30 -2.33
C PRO A 348 20.13 -21.16 -3.85
N LYS A 349 19.59 -22.21 -4.48
CA LYS A 349 19.30 -22.21 -5.93
C LYS A 349 18.27 -21.13 -6.30
N SER A 350 17.48 -20.71 -5.33
CA SER A 350 16.55 -19.60 -5.45
C SER A 350 16.88 -18.49 -4.46
N ARG A 351 16.65 -17.24 -4.88
CA ARG A 351 16.71 -16.05 -4.02
C ARG A 351 15.37 -15.33 -4.05
N LYS A 352 15.06 -14.56 -3.01
CA LYS A 352 13.87 -13.74 -2.96
C LYS A 352 14.23 -12.27 -3.18
N LEU A 353 13.52 -11.63 -4.09
CA LEU A 353 13.52 -10.18 -4.24
C LEU A 353 12.21 -9.63 -3.70
N ARG A 354 12.24 -8.46 -3.09
CA ARG A 354 11.06 -7.68 -2.75
C ARG A 354 11.15 -6.36 -3.50
N ALA A 355 10.05 -5.87 -4.04
CA ALA A 355 10.01 -4.53 -4.62
C ALA A 355 8.69 -3.84 -4.25
N THR A 356 8.76 -2.53 -4.01
CA THR A 356 7.59 -1.67 -4.11
C THR A 356 7.37 -1.38 -5.59
N VAL A 357 6.19 -1.71 -6.08
CA VAL A 357 5.84 -1.62 -7.50
C VAL A 357 4.69 -0.65 -7.66
N PHE A 358 4.83 0.24 -8.65
CA PHE A 358 3.82 1.20 -9.03
C PHE A 358 3.26 0.83 -10.40
N PHE A 359 1.95 0.76 -10.52
CA PHE A 359 1.27 0.51 -11.79
C PHE A 359 0.31 1.66 -12.11
N ILE A 360 0.17 1.95 -13.40
CA ILE A 360 -1.03 2.62 -13.91
C ILE A 360 -2.12 1.57 -14.01
N ALA A 361 -3.31 1.87 -13.51
CA ALA A 361 -4.43 0.94 -13.43
C ALA A 361 -5.75 1.61 -13.81
N ASP A 362 -6.71 0.76 -14.16
CA ASP A 362 -8.10 1.13 -14.33
C ASP A 362 -8.93 0.50 -13.21
N ALA A 363 -10.01 1.18 -12.84
CA ALA A 363 -10.97 0.74 -11.86
C ALA A 363 -12.40 0.92 -12.35
N GLU A 364 -13.31 0.21 -11.69
CA GLU A 364 -14.75 0.39 -11.83
C GLU A 364 -15.34 0.65 -10.45
N THR A 365 -16.19 1.67 -10.34
CA THR A 365 -17.03 1.91 -9.17
C THR A 365 -18.49 1.67 -9.47
N THR A 366 -19.22 1.26 -8.44
CA THR A 366 -20.67 1.14 -8.46
C THR A 366 -21.27 2.21 -7.55
N ASP A 367 -21.87 3.21 -8.20
CA ASP A 367 -22.47 4.36 -7.55
C ASP A 367 -23.97 4.09 -7.42
N VAL A 368 -24.49 4.30 -6.22
CA VAL A 368 -25.91 4.16 -5.92
C VAL A 368 -26.44 5.51 -5.46
N PHE A 369 -27.33 6.11 -6.24
CA PHE A 369 -27.93 7.41 -5.92
C PHE A 369 -29.46 7.31 -5.88
N GLN A 370 -30.04 8.13 -5.03
CA GLN A 370 -31.49 8.26 -4.87
C GLN A 370 -31.84 9.75 -4.86
N PHE A 371 -32.42 10.25 -5.95
CA PHE A 371 -32.83 11.65 -6.06
C PHE A 371 -34.17 11.90 -5.35
N GLY A 372 -34.18 11.81 -4.02
CA GLY A 372 -35.34 12.09 -3.17
C GLY A 372 -36.06 10.84 -2.64
N GLU A 373 -36.85 11.04 -1.56
CA GLU A 373 -37.42 9.94 -0.76
C GLU A 373 -38.30 8.96 -1.56
N ASP A 374 -38.94 9.43 -2.64
CA ASP A 374 -39.87 8.65 -3.46
C ASP A 374 -39.28 8.15 -4.79
N GLU A 375 -38.03 8.52 -5.12
CA GLU A 375 -37.41 8.09 -6.38
C GLU A 375 -36.76 6.71 -6.25
N PRO A 376 -36.80 5.89 -7.32
CA PRO A 376 -36.14 4.59 -7.31
C PRO A 376 -34.62 4.79 -7.18
N VAL A 377 -34.03 3.99 -6.30
CA VAL A 377 -32.57 3.85 -6.21
C VAL A 377 -32.04 3.45 -7.60
N THR A 378 -31.16 4.29 -8.14
CA THR A 378 -30.50 4.04 -9.42
C THR A 378 -29.06 3.62 -9.15
N GLU A 379 -28.61 2.61 -9.88
CA GLU A 379 -27.26 2.07 -9.81
C GLU A 379 -26.57 2.39 -11.14
N SER A 380 -25.39 3.00 -11.09
CA SER A 380 -24.54 3.24 -12.25
C SER A 380 -23.13 2.75 -12.00
N THR A 381 -22.50 2.20 -13.02
CA THR A 381 -21.09 1.84 -12.99
C THR A 381 -20.28 2.93 -13.67
N ALA A 382 -19.27 3.47 -12.99
CA ALA A 382 -18.32 4.43 -13.55
C ALA A 382 -16.96 3.77 -13.74
N SER A 383 -16.34 3.98 -14.90
CA SER A 383 -14.98 3.52 -15.16
C SER A 383 -13.99 4.65 -14.93
N HIS A 384 -12.94 4.35 -14.19
CA HIS A 384 -11.85 5.27 -13.86
C HIS A 384 -10.57 4.72 -14.49
N THR A 385 -9.83 5.56 -15.20
CA THR A 385 -8.62 5.15 -15.91
C THR A 385 -7.44 5.98 -15.47
N GLY A 386 -6.23 5.41 -15.51
CA GLY A 386 -5.01 6.16 -15.21
C GLY A 386 -4.76 6.35 -13.70
N LEU A 387 -5.34 5.50 -12.86
CA LEU A 387 -5.09 5.52 -11.42
C LEU A 387 -3.68 5.00 -11.14
N LEU A 388 -2.97 5.65 -10.22
CA LEU A 388 -1.71 5.12 -9.72
C LEU A 388 -1.99 4.10 -8.63
N THR A 389 -1.44 2.91 -8.74
CA THR A 389 -1.56 1.87 -7.71
C THR A 389 -0.18 1.47 -7.23
N ARG A 390 -0.05 1.25 -5.92
CA ARG A 390 1.18 0.84 -5.26
C ARG A 390 0.95 -0.46 -4.53
N THR A 391 1.84 -1.42 -4.75
CA THR A 391 1.83 -2.68 -4.02
C THR A 391 3.26 -3.16 -3.77
N THR A 392 3.46 -3.94 -2.72
CA THR A 392 4.74 -4.60 -2.47
C THR A 392 4.65 -6.02 -2.98
N LEU A 393 5.58 -6.43 -3.85
CA LEU A 393 5.63 -7.78 -4.42
C LEU A 393 6.87 -8.53 -3.93
N VAL A 394 6.72 -9.83 -3.71
CA VAL A 394 7.84 -10.76 -3.50
C VAL A 394 8.00 -11.62 -4.73
N PHE A 395 9.21 -11.67 -5.27
CA PHE A 395 9.61 -12.47 -6.41
C PHE A 395 10.53 -13.58 -5.96
N GLU A 396 10.24 -14.81 -6.37
CA GLU A 396 11.21 -15.90 -6.25
C GLU A 396 11.99 -16.03 -7.55
N VAL A 397 13.30 -15.88 -7.47
CA VAL A 397 14.21 -15.95 -8.60
C VAL A 397 15.02 -17.23 -8.51
N GLN A 398 14.98 -18.04 -9.57
CA GLN A 398 15.79 -19.24 -9.71
C GLN A 398 16.48 -19.22 -11.08
N ASP A 399 17.79 -19.50 -11.10
CA ASP A 399 18.59 -19.55 -12.34
C ASP A 399 18.43 -18.28 -13.21
N GLY A 400 18.36 -17.11 -12.56
CA GLY A 400 18.19 -15.80 -13.22
C GLY A 400 16.80 -15.53 -13.78
N LYS A 401 15.79 -16.33 -13.42
CA LYS A 401 14.40 -16.18 -13.86
C LYS A 401 13.47 -16.08 -12.67
N ILE A 402 12.46 -15.21 -12.76
CA ILE A 402 11.37 -15.17 -11.79
C ILE A 402 10.46 -16.36 -12.05
N ILE A 403 10.30 -17.22 -11.05
CA ILE A 403 9.48 -18.44 -11.10
C ILE A 403 8.12 -18.26 -10.42
N SER A 404 8.00 -17.29 -9.51
CA SER A 404 6.75 -16.94 -8.83
C SER A 404 6.79 -15.48 -8.38
N VAL A 405 5.62 -14.85 -8.31
CA VAL A 405 5.42 -13.56 -7.65
C VAL A 405 4.11 -13.59 -6.86
N HIS A 406 4.06 -12.91 -5.73
CA HIS A 406 2.86 -12.74 -4.91
C HIS A 406 2.90 -11.38 -4.20
N PRO A 407 1.75 -10.81 -3.83
CA PRO A 407 1.70 -9.58 -3.06
C PRO A 407 2.13 -9.82 -1.61
N ASP A 408 2.93 -8.90 -1.06
CA ASP A 408 3.37 -8.85 0.36
C ASP A 408 2.56 -7.82 1.16
N SER A 409 1.81 -6.96 0.47
CA SER A 409 1.00 -5.89 1.04
C SER A 409 -0.35 -5.76 0.35
N GLU A 410 -1.25 -5.03 0.99
CA GLU A 410 -2.42 -4.45 0.34
C GLU A 410 -1.98 -3.54 -0.82
N THR A 411 -2.85 -3.42 -1.81
CA THR A 411 -2.66 -2.49 -2.93
C THR A 411 -3.32 -1.17 -2.57
N ALA A 412 -2.51 -0.10 -2.46
CA ALA A 412 -3.02 1.24 -2.29
C ALA A 412 -3.26 1.88 -3.67
N THR A 413 -4.31 2.68 -3.79
CA THR A 413 -4.63 3.44 -5.01
C THR A 413 -4.52 4.93 -4.72
N PHE A 414 -4.15 5.70 -5.73
CA PHE A 414 -3.99 7.15 -5.69
C PHE A 414 -4.55 7.75 -6.98
N THR A 415 -5.26 8.87 -6.86
CA THR A 415 -5.57 9.74 -8.00
C THR A 415 -4.33 10.50 -8.44
N ALA A 416 -4.40 11.09 -9.64
CA ALA A 416 -3.36 11.99 -10.10
C ALA A 416 -3.21 13.15 -9.09
N SER A 417 -1.99 13.34 -8.59
CA SER A 417 -1.73 14.34 -7.57
C SER A 417 -1.85 15.75 -8.15
N GLN A 418 -2.44 16.63 -7.36
CA GLN A 418 -2.35 18.07 -7.52
C GLN A 418 -1.34 18.64 -6.50
N TYR A 419 -0.74 19.78 -6.82
CA TYR A 419 0.39 20.34 -6.11
C TYR A 419 0.14 21.78 -5.68
N GLY A 420 0.72 22.15 -4.53
CA GLY A 420 0.59 23.51 -4.00
C GLY A 420 1.34 24.53 -4.84
N ASP A 421 2.44 24.10 -5.45
CA ASP A 421 3.22 24.86 -6.40
C ASP A 421 3.81 23.95 -7.50
N ASN A 422 4.49 24.56 -8.46
CA ASN A 422 5.14 23.87 -9.57
C ASN A 422 6.44 23.13 -9.17
N TRP A 423 7.03 23.43 -8.01
CA TRP A 423 8.23 22.74 -7.52
C TRP A 423 7.86 21.38 -6.95
N ASP A 424 6.82 21.32 -6.14
CA ASP A 424 6.21 20.09 -5.65
C ASP A 424 5.83 19.16 -6.82
N ALA A 425 5.26 19.72 -7.88
CA ALA A 425 4.91 18.99 -9.10
C ALA A 425 6.15 18.37 -9.76
N MET A 426 7.26 19.11 -9.79
CA MET A 426 8.53 18.66 -10.35
C MET A 426 9.23 17.62 -9.46
N GLU A 427 9.09 17.71 -8.14
CA GLU A 427 9.59 16.68 -7.21
C GLU A 427 8.90 15.33 -7.48
N ASP A 428 7.58 15.29 -7.71
CA ASP A 428 6.89 14.04 -8.08
C ASP A 428 7.34 13.51 -9.45
N VAL A 429 7.68 14.39 -10.40
CA VAL A 429 8.32 13.97 -11.67
C VAL A 429 9.68 13.34 -11.43
N ASN A 430 10.48 13.90 -10.53
CA ASN A 430 11.78 13.33 -10.18
C ASN A 430 11.62 11.97 -9.49
N ASP A 431 10.68 11.85 -8.55
CA ASP A 431 10.37 10.59 -7.86
C ASP A 431 9.89 9.52 -8.86
N ALA A 432 8.99 9.88 -9.78
CA ALA A 432 8.52 8.98 -10.83
C ALA A 432 9.67 8.52 -11.73
N LEU A 433 10.53 9.42 -12.22
CA LEU A 433 11.65 9.07 -13.09
C LEU A 433 12.73 8.25 -12.38
N THR A 434 13.06 8.59 -11.12
CA THR A 434 14.06 7.85 -10.33
C THR A 434 13.56 6.48 -9.87
N SER A 435 12.25 6.21 -9.96
CA SER A 435 11.69 4.87 -9.81
C SER A 435 11.93 3.95 -11.02
N VAL A 436 12.51 4.46 -12.12
CA VAL A 436 12.99 3.63 -13.23
C VAL A 436 14.43 3.18 -12.92
N PRO A 437 14.72 1.86 -12.89
CA PRO A 437 16.05 1.36 -12.54
C PRO A 437 17.17 1.98 -13.38
N GLY A 438 18.22 2.44 -12.72
CA GLY A 438 19.43 2.95 -13.38
C GLY A 438 19.30 4.35 -13.99
N ILE A 439 18.16 5.03 -13.85
CA ILE A 439 18.05 6.46 -14.21
C ILE A 439 18.81 7.29 -13.18
N ASN A 440 19.76 8.08 -13.67
CA ASN A 440 20.45 9.10 -12.88
C ASN A 440 20.08 10.48 -13.43
N LEU A 441 19.36 11.28 -12.63
CA LEU A 441 19.01 12.65 -12.99
C LEU A 441 20.22 13.58 -12.75
N PRO A 442 20.50 14.53 -13.65
CA PRO A 442 21.47 15.58 -13.41
C PRO A 442 21.15 16.38 -12.14
N HIS A 443 22.16 16.82 -11.39
CA HIS A 443 21.97 17.56 -10.13
C HIS A 443 21.13 18.84 -10.28
N ASP A 444 21.16 19.47 -11.46
CA ASP A 444 20.45 20.73 -11.75
C ASP A 444 19.27 20.54 -12.72
N TRP A 445 18.85 19.29 -12.97
CA TRP A 445 17.70 18.97 -13.82
C TRP A 445 16.42 19.53 -13.21
N GLY A 446 15.48 19.96 -14.08
CA GLY A 446 14.15 20.34 -13.63
C GLY A 446 14.08 21.66 -12.88
N ALA A 447 15.15 22.46 -12.85
CA ALA A 447 15.15 23.72 -12.13
C ALA A 447 14.19 24.79 -12.72
N TRP A 448 13.30 24.47 -13.68
CA TRP A 448 12.31 25.30 -14.41
C TRP A 448 12.46 26.82 -14.24
N LYS A 449 13.69 27.34 -14.40
CA LYS A 449 14.08 28.75 -14.20
C LYS A 449 14.74 29.31 -15.45
N ARG A 450 15.11 28.42 -16.38
CA ARG A 450 15.76 28.72 -17.65
C ARG A 450 15.49 27.58 -18.63
N ASN A 451 15.46 27.90 -19.91
CA ASN A 451 15.51 26.88 -20.95
C ASN A 451 16.82 26.10 -20.83
N GLY A 452 16.78 24.82 -21.16
CA GLY A 452 17.96 23.98 -21.16
C GLY A 452 17.73 22.68 -21.90
N GLU A 453 18.83 21.99 -22.16
CA GLU A 453 18.86 20.65 -22.68
C GLU A 453 19.89 19.85 -21.88
N ASP A 454 19.62 18.56 -21.69
CA ASP A 454 20.53 17.62 -21.03
C ASP A 454 20.28 16.20 -21.54
N THR A 455 21.12 15.27 -21.11
CA THR A 455 20.96 13.85 -21.41
C THR A 455 20.94 13.04 -20.11
N ILE A 456 19.94 12.19 -19.95
CA ILE A 456 19.91 11.19 -18.89
C ILE A 456 20.58 9.91 -19.41
N THR A 457 21.52 9.40 -18.63
CA THR A 457 22.06 8.05 -18.81
C THR A 457 21.23 7.03 -18.04
N VAL A 458 21.03 5.86 -18.65
CA VAL A 458 20.35 4.74 -17.99
C VAL A 458 21.31 3.58 -17.81
N ASP A 459 21.65 3.28 -16.56
CA ASP A 459 22.56 2.19 -16.22
C ASP A 459 21.88 0.81 -16.29
N GLY A 460 22.67 -0.24 -16.52
CA GLY A 460 22.22 -1.63 -16.44
C GLY A 460 21.51 -2.16 -17.70
N ILE A 461 21.27 -1.30 -18.69
CA ILE A 461 20.78 -1.67 -20.03
C ILE A 461 21.64 -1.00 -21.10
N ASN A 462 21.66 -1.60 -22.29
CA ASN A 462 22.36 -1.01 -23.44
C ASN A 462 21.38 -0.16 -24.25
N HIS A 463 21.10 1.05 -23.76
CA HIS A 463 20.20 1.99 -24.40
C HIS A 463 20.93 3.31 -24.69
N PRO A 464 20.65 4.00 -25.82
CA PRO A 464 21.16 5.36 -26.02
C PRO A 464 20.70 6.29 -24.88
N PRO A 465 21.45 7.37 -24.59
CA PRO A 465 21.01 8.37 -23.62
C PRO A 465 19.62 8.91 -23.97
N ILE A 466 18.83 9.21 -22.95
CA ILE A 466 17.54 9.88 -23.08
C ILE A 466 17.84 11.37 -23.21
N GLU A 467 17.41 12.00 -24.29
CA GLU A 467 17.59 13.44 -24.50
C GLU A 467 16.42 14.17 -23.82
N ILE A 468 16.70 15.26 -23.13
CA ILE A 468 15.64 16.09 -22.53
C ILE A 468 15.88 17.54 -22.84
N GLN A 469 14.81 18.21 -23.22
CA GLN A 469 14.78 19.64 -23.46
C GLN A 469 13.67 20.24 -22.61
N TRP A 470 13.96 21.27 -21.83
CA TRP A 470 12.94 21.96 -21.06
C TRP A 470 12.87 23.44 -21.42
N GLN A 471 11.66 23.96 -21.41
CA GLN A 471 11.40 25.35 -21.69
C GLN A 471 10.83 26.03 -20.45
N TYR A 472 11.42 27.17 -20.11
CA TYR A 472 10.88 28.07 -19.13
C TYR A 472 9.73 28.87 -19.76
N ASN A 473 8.51 28.53 -19.38
CA ASN A 473 7.30 29.31 -19.64
C ASN A 473 6.53 29.50 -18.32
N ASP A 474 5.45 30.28 -18.34
CA ASP A 474 4.68 30.66 -17.13
C ASP A 474 4.08 29.47 -16.36
N TYR A 475 4.03 28.28 -16.97
CA TYR A 475 3.43 27.07 -16.40
C TYR A 475 4.47 25.96 -16.15
N GLY A 476 5.69 26.07 -16.71
CA GLY A 476 6.71 25.05 -16.62
C GLY A 476 6.37 23.82 -17.46
N GLY A 477 7.36 23.32 -18.19
CA GLY A 477 7.20 22.10 -18.97
C GLY A 477 8.50 21.65 -19.62
N PHE A 478 8.53 20.39 -20.02
CA PHE A 478 9.65 19.83 -20.74
C PHE A 478 9.22 18.76 -21.72
N THR A 479 10.09 18.54 -22.68
CA THR A 479 10.02 17.50 -23.69
C THR A 479 11.12 16.49 -23.41
N MET A 480 10.76 15.21 -23.31
CA MET A 480 11.69 14.09 -23.20
C MET A 480 11.68 13.28 -24.50
N LEU A 481 12.84 13.00 -25.07
CA LEU A 481 13.00 12.19 -26.27
C LEU A 481 13.73 10.88 -25.96
N ILE A 482 13.13 9.77 -26.40
CA ILE A 482 13.74 8.43 -26.33
C ILE A 482 13.66 7.80 -27.71
N GLY A 483 14.78 7.82 -28.44
CA GLY A 483 14.80 7.41 -29.85
C GLY A 483 14.10 8.46 -30.72
N ASP A 484 13.03 8.06 -31.40
CA ASP A 484 12.20 8.93 -32.25
C ASP A 484 10.84 9.29 -31.61
N GLU A 485 10.57 8.82 -30.39
CA GLU A 485 9.37 9.17 -29.65
C GLU A 485 9.63 10.31 -28.66
N GLU A 486 8.63 11.17 -28.54
CA GLU A 486 8.62 12.37 -27.73
C GLU A 486 7.54 12.26 -26.64
N ALA A 487 7.85 12.68 -25.42
CA ALA A 487 6.88 12.89 -24.36
C ALA A 487 6.91 14.36 -23.93
N GLU A 488 5.76 15.02 -23.98
CA GLU A 488 5.58 16.38 -23.49
C GLU A 488 5.00 16.33 -22.07
N VAL A 489 5.65 17.05 -21.15
CA VAL A 489 5.25 17.14 -19.75
C VAL A 489 4.97 18.60 -19.45
N THR A 490 3.74 18.89 -19.02
CA THR A 490 3.34 20.27 -18.68
C THR A 490 2.79 20.31 -17.26
N CYS A 491 3.06 21.40 -16.54
CA CYS A 491 2.45 21.65 -15.24
C CYS A 491 1.40 22.76 -15.38
N GLN A 492 0.14 22.38 -15.44
CA GLN A 492 -0.95 23.33 -15.66
C GLN A 492 -1.40 23.93 -14.33
N TYR A 493 -1.68 25.23 -14.33
CA TYR A 493 -2.31 25.92 -13.21
C TYR A 493 -3.81 26.00 -13.46
N ASP A 494 -4.59 25.48 -12.53
CA ASP A 494 -6.05 25.53 -12.51
C ASP A 494 -6.50 26.77 -11.71
N ASP A 495 -7.05 27.76 -12.42
CA ASP A 495 -7.60 28.95 -11.80
C ASP A 495 -8.98 28.73 -11.17
N GLU A 496 -9.67 27.64 -11.51
CA GLU A 496 -10.97 27.27 -10.94
C GLU A 496 -10.84 26.72 -9.51
N ALA A 497 -9.66 26.20 -9.14
CA ALA A 497 -9.36 25.76 -7.79
C ALA A 497 -9.40 26.90 -6.74
N TRP A 498 -9.30 28.15 -7.18
CA TRP A 498 -9.38 29.34 -6.32
C TRP A 498 -10.81 29.73 -6.00
N VAL A 499 -11.20 29.62 -4.73
CA VAL A 499 -12.51 30.05 -4.24
C VAL A 499 -12.39 31.31 -3.40
N GLY A 500 -13.13 32.35 -3.83
CA GLY A 500 -13.20 33.64 -3.16
C GLY A 500 -12.56 34.77 -3.97
N GLY A 501 -12.76 36.01 -3.54
CA GLY A 501 -12.20 37.19 -4.22
C GLY A 501 -10.69 37.32 -3.99
N LYS A 502 -10.22 38.55 -3.73
CA LYS A 502 -8.79 38.80 -3.43
C LYS A 502 -8.26 38.11 -2.16
N GLU A 503 -9.16 37.74 -1.25
CA GLU A 503 -8.85 37.03 0.01
C GLU A 503 -9.35 35.59 -0.04
N GLY A 504 -9.47 35.02 -1.25
CA GLY A 504 -9.84 33.62 -1.44
C GLY A 504 -8.78 32.64 -0.92
N PHE A 505 -9.11 31.37 -1.07
CA PHE A 505 -8.22 30.25 -0.79
C PHE A 505 -8.44 29.16 -1.84
N TYR A 506 -7.45 28.29 -2.00
CA TYR A 506 -7.57 27.14 -2.88
C TYR A 506 -8.33 26.01 -2.17
N MET A 507 -9.39 25.50 -2.80
CA MET A 507 -10.11 24.31 -2.32
C MET A 507 -9.24 23.06 -2.49
N GLU A 508 -8.61 22.96 -3.65
CA GLU A 508 -7.65 21.92 -4.00
C GLU A 508 -6.33 22.57 -4.46
N PRO A 509 -5.19 21.88 -4.37
CA PRO A 509 -3.92 22.44 -4.84
C PRO A 509 -3.97 22.80 -6.35
N PRO A 510 -3.57 24.01 -6.79
CA PRO A 510 -3.92 24.48 -8.13
C PRO A 510 -3.01 23.96 -9.27
N TYR A 511 -1.96 23.21 -8.98
CA TYR A 511 -1.03 22.75 -10.02
C TYR A 511 -1.24 21.27 -10.34
N ALA A 512 -1.35 20.91 -11.62
CA ALA A 512 -1.50 19.53 -12.07
C ALA A 512 -0.47 19.20 -13.16
N VAL A 513 0.20 18.04 -13.03
CA VAL A 513 1.10 17.54 -14.08
C VAL A 513 0.30 16.76 -15.10
N THR A 514 0.46 17.11 -16.38
CA THR A 514 -0.05 16.33 -17.51
C THR A 514 1.12 15.80 -18.33
N VAL A 515 0.97 14.56 -18.81
CA VAL A 515 1.96 13.91 -19.65
C VAL A 515 1.27 13.48 -20.95
N GLU A 516 1.77 13.99 -22.06
CA GLU A 516 1.31 13.67 -23.41
C GLU A 516 2.40 12.87 -24.14
N THR A 517 2.04 11.69 -24.65
CA THR A 517 2.91 10.84 -25.45
C THR A 517 2.12 10.32 -26.66
N PRO A 518 2.76 9.77 -27.71
CA PRO A 518 2.07 9.23 -28.88
C PRO A 518 1.02 8.15 -28.59
N HIS A 519 1.09 7.52 -27.42
CA HIS A 519 0.29 6.34 -27.08
C HIS A 519 -0.40 6.39 -25.71
N LEU A 520 -0.05 7.37 -24.89
CA LEU A 520 -0.57 7.57 -23.54
C LEU A 520 -0.74 9.07 -23.32
N MET A 521 -1.96 9.47 -22.98
CA MET A 521 -2.26 10.79 -22.44
C MET A 521 -2.82 10.55 -21.05
N GLY A 522 -2.27 11.21 -20.04
CA GLY A 522 -2.72 11.01 -18.67
C GLY A 522 -2.28 12.10 -17.71
N TYR A 523 -2.96 12.13 -16.57
CA TYR A 523 -2.65 13.02 -15.47
C TYR A 523 -1.66 12.35 -14.51
N GLY A 524 -0.76 13.14 -13.95
CA GLY A 524 0.23 12.71 -12.97
C GLY A 524 1.58 12.31 -13.57
N ALA A 525 2.65 12.49 -12.79
CA ALA A 525 4.01 12.29 -13.27
C ALA A 525 4.34 10.83 -13.58
N TRP A 526 3.69 9.89 -12.91
CA TRP A 526 3.91 8.44 -13.04
C TRP A 526 3.52 7.88 -14.42
N VAL A 527 2.77 8.64 -15.24
CA VAL A 527 2.52 8.30 -16.65
C VAL A 527 3.80 8.43 -17.48
N LEU A 528 4.67 9.39 -17.14
CA LEU A 528 5.95 9.59 -17.82
C LEU A 528 6.87 8.40 -17.58
N SER A 529 7.07 8.00 -16.32
CA SER A 529 7.91 6.85 -15.98
C SER A 529 7.38 5.55 -16.60
N ALA A 530 6.06 5.39 -16.68
CA ALA A 530 5.44 4.27 -17.40
C ALA A 530 5.78 4.25 -18.90
N TRP A 531 5.76 5.42 -19.56
CA TRP A 531 6.21 5.55 -20.94
C TRP A 531 7.71 5.26 -21.08
N VAL A 532 8.55 5.74 -20.16
CA VAL A 532 9.99 5.47 -20.14
C VAL A 532 10.27 3.97 -20.03
N PHE A 533 9.64 3.25 -19.09
CA PHE A 533 9.76 1.78 -19.00
C PHE A 533 9.43 1.10 -20.32
N LYS A 534 8.30 1.48 -20.94
CA LYS A 534 7.86 0.90 -22.21
C LYS A 534 8.91 1.08 -23.30
N ARG A 535 9.51 2.26 -23.40
CA ARG A 535 10.55 2.56 -24.42
C ARG A 535 11.82 1.76 -24.16
N LEU A 536 12.37 1.86 -22.95
CA LEU A 536 13.62 1.21 -22.58
C LEU A 536 13.55 -0.31 -22.73
N LEU A 537 12.39 -0.92 -22.42
CA LEU A 537 12.20 -2.37 -22.52
C LEU A 537 11.74 -2.86 -23.89
N SER A 538 11.27 -1.97 -24.78
CA SER A 538 10.94 -2.32 -26.17
C SER A 538 12.18 -2.51 -27.06
N GLY A 539 13.28 -1.81 -26.76
CA GLY A 539 14.53 -1.85 -27.53
C GLY A 539 15.40 -3.10 -27.30
N ASP A 540 15.11 -3.86 -26.25
CA ASP A 540 15.84 -5.07 -25.83
C ASP A 540 15.37 -6.37 -26.55
N ARG A 541 14.55 -6.25 -27.60
CA ARG A 541 13.98 -7.40 -28.34
C ARG A 541 14.79 -7.88 -29.53
#